data_AF-A0A954HX12-F1
#
_entry.id   AF-A0A954HX12-F1
#
_cell.length_a   1.000
_cell.length_b   1.000
_cell.length_c   1.000
_cell.angle_alpha   90.00
_cell.angle_beta   90.00
_cell.angle_gamma   90.00
#
_symmetry.space_group_name_H-M   'P 1'
#
loop_
_entity.id
_entity.type
_entity.pdbx_description
1 polymer ?
#
loop_
_entity_poly.entity_id
_entity_poly.type
_entity_poly.pdbx_seq_one_letter_code
_entity_poly.pdbx_strand_id
1 'polypeptide(L)'
;MIDYEKLGAFYLGKEFEIAAGEMAESTVLYDAKDLTTHAVIVGMTGSGKTGLGVTLLEEAAIDGIPALIIDPKGDMGNLLL
;
A
#
# COMPACT_ATOMS: atom_id res chain seq x y z
N MET A 1 11.62 7.27 16.90
CA MET A 1 10.52 6.71 16.10
C MET A 1 10.07 7.83 15.22
N ILE A 2 10.32 7.75 13.91
CA ILE A 2 9.86 8.78 12.97
C ILE A 2 8.36 8.60 12.87
N ASP A 3 7.60 9.63 13.22
CA ASP A 3 6.14 9.62 13.13
C ASP A 3 5.77 9.93 11.66
N TYR A 4 5.38 8.90 10.93
CA TYR A 4 5.04 8.99 9.50
C TYR A 4 3.53 8.97 9.24
N GLU A 5 2.72 8.83 10.29
CA GLU A 5 1.27 8.87 10.22
C GLU A 5 0.79 10.29 9.89
N LYS A 6 0.30 10.48 8.68
CA LYS A 6 -0.30 11.74 8.22
C LYS A 6 -1.63 11.41 7.57
N LEU A 7 -2.70 12.01 8.09
CA LEU A 7 -4.05 11.83 7.55
C LEU A 7 -4.07 12.09 6.03
N GLY A 8 -4.50 11.09 5.25
CA GLY A 8 -4.55 11.17 3.79
C GLY A 8 -3.22 10.91 3.07
N ALA A 9 -2.20 10.38 3.75
CA ALA A 9 -0.97 9.91 3.14
C ALA A 9 -0.73 8.44 3.50
N PHE A 10 -0.75 7.56 2.49
CA PHE A 10 -0.60 6.12 2.68
C PHE A 10 0.88 5.74 2.65
N TYR A 11 1.32 5.00 3.66
CA TYR A 11 2.67 4.44 3.70
C TYR A 11 2.78 3.22 2.75
N LEU A 12 3.72 3.27 1.81
CA LEU A 12 3.96 2.18 0.83
C LEU A 12 5.28 1.44 1.03
N GLY A 13 6.02 1.75 2.10
CA GLY A 13 7.34 1.18 2.38
C GLY A 13 8.44 2.22 2.42
N LYS A 14 9.68 1.77 2.22
CA LYS A 14 10.86 2.64 2.13
C LYS A 14 11.40 2.65 0.70
N GLU A 15 12.11 3.71 0.34
CA GLU A 15 12.83 3.75 -0.93
C GLU A 15 13.93 2.68 -0.96
N PHE A 16 14.22 2.15 -2.14
CA PHE A 16 15.28 1.17 -2.33
C PHE A 16 16.40 1.80 -3.16
N GLU A 17 17.59 1.90 -2.57
CA GLU A 17 18.78 2.44 -3.23
C GLU A 17 19.43 1.36 -4.09
N ILE A 18 19.21 1.45 -5.40
CA ILE A 18 19.68 0.44 -6.37
C ILE A 18 21.21 0.32 -6.36
N ALA A 19 21.92 1.44 -6.21
CA ALA A 19 23.38 1.45 -6.24
C ALA A 19 24.00 0.77 -5.01
N ALA A 20 23.38 0.92 -3.84
CA ALA A 20 23.81 0.30 -2.60
C ALA A 20 23.26 -1.13 -2.42
N GLY A 21 22.13 -1.44 -3.08
CA GLY A 21 21.40 -2.68 -2.86
C GLY A 21 20.71 -2.75 -1.50
N GLU A 22 20.41 -1.59 -0.91
CA GLU A 22 19.91 -1.46 0.45
C GLU A 22 18.61 -0.65 0.49
N MET A 23 17.79 -0.90 1.50
CA MET A 23 16.63 -0.06 1.79
C MET A 23 17.12 1.26 2.38
N ALA A 24 16.72 2.39 1.80
CA ALA A 24 16.97 3.70 2.37
C ALA A 24 16.16 3.91 3.65
N GLU A 25 16.52 4.90 4.45
CA GLU A 25 15.69 5.30 5.61
C GLU A 25 14.50 6.18 5.24
N SER A 26 14.46 6.71 4.01
CA SER A 26 13.35 7.48 3.46
C SER A 26 12.11 6.61 3.25
N THR A 27 10.97 7.08 3.75
CA THR A 27 9.67 6.42 3.58
C THR A 27 8.99 6.91 2.31
N VAL A 28 8.31 6.01 1.61
CA VAL A 28 7.41 6.35 0.51
C VAL A 28 6.02 6.61 1.08
N LEU A 29 5.64 7.88 1.14
CA LEU A 29 4.29 8.33 1.54
C LEU A 29 3.54 8.78 0.29
N TYR A 30 2.46 8.09 -0.02
CA TYR A 30 1.64 8.32 -1.22
C TYR A 30 0.42 9.17 -0.89
N ASP A 31 0.14 10.21 -1.67
CA ASP A 31 -1.04 11.06 -1.44
C ASP A 31 -2.31 10.29 -1.81
N ALA A 32 -3.17 10.01 -0.82
CA ALA A 32 -4.39 9.24 -1.03
C ALA A 32 -5.36 9.91 -2.01
N LYS A 33 -5.23 11.22 -2.26
CA LYS A 33 -6.04 11.94 -3.25
C LYS A 33 -5.80 11.42 -4.67
N ASP A 34 -4.61 10.92 -4.97
CA ASP A 34 -4.31 10.37 -6.30
C ASP A 34 -5.10 9.07 -6.57
N LEU A 35 -5.54 8.36 -5.52
CA LEU A 35 -6.40 7.17 -5.64
C LEU A 35 -7.85 7.49 -6.00
N THR A 36 -8.26 8.77 -5.96
CA THR A 36 -9.63 9.19 -6.32
C THR A 36 -9.90 9.15 -7.82
N THR A 37 -8.84 9.06 -8.64
CA THR A 37 -8.93 9.04 -10.12
C THR A 37 -8.77 7.65 -10.75
N HIS A 38 -8.95 6.59 -9.97
CA HIS A 38 -8.67 5.18 -10.32
C HIS A 38 -7.17 4.85 -10.34
N ALA A 39 -6.84 3.64 -9.92
CA ALA A 39 -5.49 3.09 -9.95
C ALA A 39 -5.52 1.69 -10.56
N VAL A 40 -4.39 1.27 -11.12
CA VAL A 40 -4.19 -0.09 -11.65
C VAL A 40 -2.87 -0.64 -11.15
N ILE A 41 -2.88 -1.87 -10.63
CA ILE A 41 -1.68 -2.59 -10.20
C ILE A 41 -1.37 -3.67 -11.22
N VAL A 42 -0.22 -3.58 -11.88
CA VAL A 42 0.23 -4.51 -12.93
C VAL A 42 1.50 -5.25 -12.51
N GLY A 43 1.68 -6.47 -13.01
CA GLY A 43 2.83 -7.32 -12.65
C GLY A 43 2.54 -8.81 -12.76
N MET A 44 3.60 -9.63 -12.77
CA MET A 44 3.47 -11.09 -12.85
C MET A 44 3.11 -11.74 -11.51
N THR A 45 2.73 -13.02 -11.49
CA THR A 45 2.51 -13.76 -10.24
C THR A 45 3.78 -13.74 -9.39
N GLY A 46 3.65 -13.51 -8.07
CA GLY A 46 4.79 -13.40 -7.16
C GLY A 46 5.43 -12.00 -7.09
N SER A 47 4.99 -11.03 -7.91
CA SER A 47 5.55 -9.67 -7.90
C SER A 47 5.01 -8.77 -6.78
N GLY A 48 4.25 -9.29 -5.83
CA GLY A 48 3.72 -8.53 -4.70
C GLY A 48 2.44 -7.71 -4.96
N LYS A 49 1.75 -7.85 -6.10
CA LYS A 49 0.53 -7.08 -6.41
C LYS A 49 -0.55 -7.16 -5.33
N THR A 50 -0.85 -8.38 -4.86
CA THR A 50 -1.85 -8.59 -3.79
C THR A 50 -1.37 -7.94 -2.50
N GLY A 51 -0.09 -8.08 -2.15
CA GLY A 51 0.51 -7.42 -0.99
C GLY A 51 0.38 -5.91 -1.03
N LEU A 52 0.67 -5.28 -2.18
CA LEU A 52 0.48 -3.83 -2.36
C LEU A 52 -1.00 -3.43 -2.19
N GLY A 53 -1.93 -4.22 -2.74
CA GLY A 53 -3.36 -3.99 -2.55
C GLY A 53 -3.78 -4.08 -1.09
N VAL A 54 -3.26 -5.05 -0.35
CA VAL A 54 -3.48 -5.21 1.10
C VAL A 54 -2.95 -4.00 1.86
N THR A 55 -1.72 -3.57 1.60
CA THR A 55 -1.14 -2.37 2.23
C THR A 55 -2.02 -1.15 2.01
N LEU A 56 -2.49 -0.90 0.78
CA LEU A 56 -3.40 0.21 0.51
C LEU A 56 -4.71 0.12 1.31
N LEU A 57 -5.24 -1.09 1.53
CA LEU A 57 -6.45 -1.30 2.32
C LEU A 57 -6.21 -1.11 3.83
N GLU A 58 -5.04 -1.51 4.33
CA GLU A 58 -4.63 -1.30 5.72
C GLU A 58 -4.50 0.19 6.03
N GLU A 59 -3.81 0.96 5.17
CA GLU A 59 -3.68 2.42 5.30
C GLU A 59 -5.05 3.12 5.23
N ALA A 60 -5.91 2.70 4.29
CA ALA A 60 -7.28 3.21 4.23
C ALA A 60 -8.08 2.92 5.51
N ALA A 61 -7.91 1.73 6.10
CA ALA A 61 -8.57 1.37 7.35
C ALA A 61 -8.06 2.18 8.55
N ILE A 62 -6.75 2.43 8.64
CA ILE A 62 -6.12 3.28 9.66
C ILE A 62 -6.68 4.71 9.60
N ASP A 63 -6.85 5.25 8.39
CA ASP A 63 -7.45 6.57 8.15
C ASP A 63 -8.98 6.60 8.30
N GLY A 64 -9.62 5.47 8.62
CA GLY A 64 -11.08 5.36 8.78
C GLY A 64 -11.85 5.50 7.47
N ILE A 65 -11.21 5.23 6.33
CA ILE A 65 -11.82 5.27 5.00
C ILE A 65 -12.57 3.95 4.76
N PRO A 66 -13.89 3.98 4.49
CA PRO A 66 -14.64 2.77 4.20
C PRO A 66 -14.22 2.17 2.85
N ALA A 67 -13.94 0.87 2.83
CA ALA A 67 -13.56 0.14 1.63
C ALA A 67 -14.57 -0.96 1.29
N LEU A 68 -14.90 -1.10 0.00
CA LEU A 68 -15.63 -2.25 -0.56
C LEU A 68 -14.67 -3.05 -1.43
N ILE A 69 -14.46 -4.32 -1.09
CA ILE A 69 -13.51 -5.19 -1.76
C ILE A 69 -14.28 -6.27 -2.52
N ILE A 70 -14.07 -6.34 -3.83
CA ILE A 70 -14.60 -7.41 -4.69
C ILE A 70 -13.43 -8.33 -5.04
N ASP A 71 -13.32 -9.43 -4.31
CA ASP A 71 -12.25 -10.40 -4.49
C ASP A 71 -12.81 -11.74 -5.00
N PRO A 72 -12.85 -11.95 -6.34
CA PRO A 72 -13.30 -13.22 -6.90
C PRO A 72 -12.31 -14.36 -6.69
N LYS A 73 -11.06 -14.04 -6.33
CA LYS A 73 -9.97 -15.01 -6.19
C LYS A 73 -9.87 -15.56 -4.77
N GLY A 74 -10.38 -14.80 -3.79
CA GLY A 74 -10.41 -15.14 -2.38
C GLY A 74 -9.07 -14.96 -1.68
N ASP A 75 -8.08 -14.32 -2.32
CA ASP A 75 -6.74 -14.12 -1.75
C ASP A 75 -6.63 -12.87 -0.85
N MET A 76 -7.56 -11.92 -0.98
CA MET A 76 -7.68 -10.73 -0.12
C MET A 76 -8.65 -10.95 1.05
N GLY A 77 -9.50 -11.98 1.02
CA GLY A 77 -10.44 -12.28 2.12
C GLY A 77 -9.78 -12.81 3.40
N ASN A 78 -8.53 -13.29 3.33
CA ASN A 78 -7.80 -13.81 4.49
C ASN A 78 -7.04 -12.72 5.27
N LEU A 79 -7.55 -11.49 5.24
CA LEU A 79 -7.10 -10.36 6.06
C LEU A 79 -7.57 -10.50 7.51
N LEU A 80 -7.37 -11.66 8.15
CA LEU A 80 -7.49 -11.76 9.60
C LEU A 80 -6.43 -10.87 10.27
N LEU A 81 -6.76 -9.58 10.31
CA LEU A 81 -6.35 -8.57 11.28
C LEU A 81 -6.89 -8.96 12.65
#